data_AF-A0A7Y6CEV7-F1
#
_entry.id   AF-A0A7Y6CEV7-F1
#
_cell.length_a   1.000
_cell.length_b   1.000
_cell.length_c   1.000
_cell.angle_alpha   90.00
_cell.angle_beta   90.00
_cell.angle_gamma   90.00
#
_symmetry.space_group_name_H-M   'P 1'
#
loop_
_entity.id
_entity.type
_entity.pdbx_description
1 polymer ?
#
loop_
_entity_poly.entity_id
_entity_poly.type
_entity_poly.pdbx_seq_one_letter_code
_entity_poly.pdbx_strand_id
1 'polypeptide(L)'
;MGATLYELAPDAPETRMHMHFGAEEMFFVLSGRPLFRNQQGNEELAPGDFVFCPEGRAGLHTFSNPTEEPAQILAISAGSFPDVVAYPEHGYAWVATRDPDPELLARGGDPGIIARFEIPIE
;
A
#
# COMPACT_ATOMS: atom_id res chain seq x y z
N MET A 1 -12.47 -8.89 1.92
CA MET A 1 -11.93 -8.75 0.55
C MET A 1 -12.54 -7.52 -0.06
N GLY A 2 -11.71 -6.60 -0.53
CA GLY A 2 -12.10 -5.36 -1.18
C GLY A 2 -11.19 -5.08 -2.39
N ALA A 3 -11.60 -4.15 -3.23
CA ALA A 3 -10.79 -3.69 -4.36
C ALA A 3 -10.94 -2.18 -4.53
N THR A 4 -9.83 -1.51 -4.78
CA THR A 4 -9.75 -0.06 -4.96
C THR A 4 -8.96 0.22 -6.24
N LEU A 5 -9.51 1.10 -7.09
CA LEU A 5 -8.77 1.64 -8.22
C LEU A 5 -7.92 2.82 -7.74
N TYR A 6 -6.60 2.69 -7.89
CA TYR A 6 -5.67 3.80 -7.67
C TYR A 6 -5.23 4.39 -9.00
N GLU A 7 -5.17 5.71 -9.04
CA GLU A 7 -4.53 6.47 -10.11
C GLU A 7 -3.29 7.16 -9.54
N LEU A 8 -2.14 6.85 -10.12
CA LEU A 8 -0.87 7.51 -9.83
C LEU A 8 -0.68 8.59 -10.89
N ALA A 9 -0.70 9.84 -10.45
CA ALA A 9 -0.41 10.99 -11.31
C ALA A 9 1.00 10.87 -11.93
N PRO A 10 1.28 11.60 -13.03
CA PRO A 10 2.64 11.81 -13.50
C PRO A 10 3.56 12.28 -12.37
N ASP A 11 4.79 11.77 -12.35
CA ASP A 11 5.81 12.06 -11.32
C ASP A 11 5.37 11.78 -9.87
N ALA A 12 4.35 10.93 -9.66
CA ALA A 12 3.88 10.61 -8.32
C ALA A 12 5.03 9.97 -7.50
N PRO A 13 5.37 10.52 -6.32
CA PRO A 13 6.45 10.00 -5.50
C PRO A 13 6.10 8.63 -4.93
N GLU A 14 7.11 7.93 -4.40
CA GLU A 14 6.87 6.71 -3.64
C GLU A 14 5.94 6.99 -2.46
N THR A 15 4.93 6.14 -2.32
CA THR A 15 4.16 6.07 -1.07
C THR A 15 5.01 5.40 0.01
N ARG A 16 4.57 5.45 1.27
CA ARG A 16 5.33 4.83 2.36
C ARG A 16 5.38 3.33 2.15
N MET A 17 6.58 2.76 2.15
CA MET A 17 6.75 1.32 2.10
C MET A 17 6.13 0.67 3.33
N HIS A 18 5.28 -0.33 3.10
CA HIS A 18 4.51 -0.93 4.16
C HIS A 18 4.22 -2.41 3.93
N MET A 19 3.85 -3.09 5.01
CA MET A 19 3.45 -4.49 5.03
C MET A 19 2.27 -4.67 5.98
N HIS A 20 1.40 -5.60 5.63
CA HIS A 20 0.20 -5.98 6.36
C HIS A 20 0.43 -7.32 7.06
N PHE A 21 -0.08 -7.52 8.27
CA PHE A 21 0.05 -8.79 9.00
C PHE A 21 -1.28 -9.55 9.15
N GLY A 22 -2.40 -8.96 8.73
CA GLY A 22 -3.74 -9.57 8.70
C GLY A 22 -4.44 -9.45 7.35
N ALA A 23 -3.70 -9.02 6.31
CA ALA A 23 -4.16 -8.96 4.94
C ALA A 23 -3.03 -9.29 3.96
N GLU A 24 -3.39 -10.02 2.91
CA GLU A 24 -2.60 -10.15 1.69
C GLU A 24 -3.09 -9.12 0.67
N GLU A 25 -2.19 -8.66 -0.20
CA GLU A 25 -2.53 -7.71 -1.26
C GLU A 25 -2.07 -8.20 -2.64
N MET A 26 -2.84 -7.83 -3.66
CA MET A 26 -2.50 -8.07 -5.06
C MET A 26 -2.79 -6.82 -5.86
N PHE A 27 -1.88 -6.46 -6.76
CA PHE A 27 -1.97 -5.27 -7.58
C PHE A 27 -1.92 -5.66 -9.04
N PHE A 28 -2.87 -5.18 -9.84
CA PHE A 28 -2.93 -5.42 -11.29
C PHE A 28 -2.84 -4.09 -12.04
N VAL A 29 -1.89 -3.97 -12.97
CA VAL A 29 -1.71 -2.73 -13.75
C VAL A 29 -2.70 -2.70 -14.90
N LEU A 30 -3.58 -1.69 -14.90
CA LEU A 30 -4.58 -1.47 -15.94
C LEU A 30 -4.05 -0.57 -17.07
N SER A 31 -3.25 0.45 -16.72
CA SER A 31 -2.66 1.39 -17.67
C SER A 31 -1.41 2.07 -17.09
N GLY A 32 -0.60 2.69 -17.95
CA GLY A 32 0.65 3.35 -17.57
C GLY A 32 1.78 2.37 -17.23
N ARG A 33 2.85 2.88 -16.62
CA ARG A 33 4.06 2.13 -16.24
C ARG A 33 4.53 2.48 -14.82
N PRO A 34 3.81 2.02 -13.79
CA PRO A 34 4.19 2.34 -12.41
C PRO A 34 5.47 1.60 -12.02
N LEU A 35 6.23 2.19 -11.09
CA LEU A 35 7.39 1.57 -10.50
C LEU A 35 6.98 0.91 -9.18
N PHE A 36 7.11 -0.42 -9.12
CA PHE A 36 6.92 -1.21 -7.91
C PHE A 36 8.26 -1.38 -7.20
N ARG A 37 8.27 -1.23 -5.88
CA ARG A 37 9.45 -1.51 -5.06
C ARG A 37 9.10 -2.48 -3.95
N ASN A 38 9.90 -3.52 -3.81
CA ASN A 38 9.84 -4.49 -2.72
C ASN A 38 11.24 -4.73 -2.14
N GLN A 39 11.39 -5.78 -1.31
CA GLN A 39 12.68 -6.11 -0.69
C GLN A 39 13.78 -6.53 -1.67
N GLN A 40 13.42 -6.90 -2.90
CA GLN A 40 14.35 -7.36 -3.93
C GLN A 40 14.83 -6.21 -4.83
N GLY A 41 14.20 -5.03 -4.73
CA GLY A 41 14.53 -3.84 -5.50
C GLY A 41 13.33 -3.24 -6.21
N ASN A 42 13.61 -2.57 -7.32
CA ASN A 42 12.61 -1.86 -8.11
C ASN A 42 12.32 -2.61 -9.41
N GLU A 43 11.06 -2.63 -9.80
CA GLU A 43 10.56 -3.22 -11.04
C GLU A 43 9.58 -2.26 -11.70
N GLU A 44 9.83 -1.90 -12.97
CA GLU A 44 8.85 -1.17 -13.78
C GLU A 44 7.83 -2.17 -14.30
N LEU A 45 6.56 -1.95 -13.99
CA LEU A 45 5.45 -2.79 -14.44
C LEU A 45 4.79 -2.22 -15.69
N ALA A 46 4.17 -3.08 -16.49
CA ALA A 46 3.41 -2.74 -17.68
C ALA A 46 1.93 -3.17 -17.57
N PRO A 47 1.03 -2.63 -18.41
CA PRO A 47 -0.37 -3.04 -18.40
C PRO A 47 -0.53 -4.56 -18.62
N GLY A 48 -1.26 -5.21 -17.72
CA GLY A 48 -1.41 -6.66 -17.69
C GLY A 48 -0.53 -7.37 -16.65
N ASP A 49 0.51 -6.72 -16.15
CA ASP A 49 1.34 -7.26 -15.07
C ASP A 49 0.58 -7.24 -13.74
N PHE A 50 0.93 -8.18 -12.87
CA PHE A 50 0.44 -8.20 -11.50
C PHE A 50 1.53 -8.60 -10.53
N VAL A 51 1.41 -8.10 -9.30
CA VAL A 51 2.29 -8.46 -8.19
C VAL A 51 1.44 -8.90 -7.00
N PHE A 52 1.95 -9.90 -6.27
CA PHE A 52 1.33 -10.42 -5.05
C PHE A 52 2.23 -10.11 -3.85
N CYS A 53 1.63 -9.52 -2.82
CA CYS A 53 2.27 -9.12 -1.58
C CYS A 53 1.65 -9.95 -0.44
N PRO A 54 2.30 -11.05 -0.01
CA PRO A 54 1.81 -11.87 1.10
C PRO A 54 1.89 -11.12 2.43
N GLU A 55 1.26 -11.67 3.47
CA GLU A 55 1.39 -11.11 4.82
C GLU A 55 2.86 -11.01 5.30
N GLY A 56 3.10 -9.98 6.10
CA GLY A 56 4.34 -9.71 6.80
C GLY A 56 5.46 -9.25 5.89
N ARG A 57 6.69 -9.52 6.33
CA ARG A 57 7.92 -8.96 5.75
C ARG A 57 8.09 -9.26 4.26
N ALA A 58 7.60 -10.41 3.79
CA ALA A 58 7.69 -10.81 2.38
C ALA A 58 6.79 -9.97 1.46
N GLY A 59 5.73 -9.35 1.98
CA GLY A 59 4.87 -8.42 1.23
C GLY A 59 5.19 -6.95 1.49
N LEU A 60 6.39 -6.62 1.97
CA LEU A 60 6.81 -5.22 2.09
C LEU A 60 6.89 -4.60 0.68
N HIS A 61 6.10 -3.55 0.45
CA HIS A 61 6.00 -2.95 -0.87
C HIS A 61 5.67 -1.45 -0.87
N THR A 62 5.88 -0.81 -2.02
CA THR A 62 5.37 0.53 -2.37
C THR A 62 5.27 0.68 -3.89
N PHE A 63 4.59 1.75 -4.31
CA PHE A 63 4.47 2.19 -5.70
C PHE A 63 4.85 3.67 -5.82
N SER A 64 5.40 4.01 -6.99
CA SER A 64 5.54 5.38 -7.51
C SER A 64 5.20 5.39 -9.01
N ASN A 65 5.13 6.58 -9.60
CA ASN A 65 5.04 6.75 -11.05
C ASN A 65 6.08 7.78 -11.52
N PRO A 66 7.27 7.34 -11.97
CA PRO A 66 8.32 8.25 -12.44
C PRO A 66 8.11 8.73 -13.88
N THR A 67 6.95 8.44 -14.48
CA THR A 67 6.66 8.76 -15.89
C THR A 67 5.81 10.02 -16.02
N GLU A 68 5.79 10.59 -17.23
CA GLU A 68 5.01 11.79 -17.55
C GLU A 68 3.52 11.49 -17.85
N GLU A 69 3.12 10.22 -17.82
CA GLU A 69 1.75 9.77 -18.07
C GLU A 69 1.15 9.12 -16.80
N PRO A 70 -0.16 9.23 -16.55
CA PRO A 70 -0.77 8.59 -15.40
C PRO A 70 -0.71 7.05 -15.50
N ALA A 71 -0.66 6.39 -14.35
CA ALA A 71 -0.77 4.94 -14.24
C ALA A 71 -1.98 4.55 -13.39
N GLN A 72 -2.68 3.48 -13.79
CA GLN A 72 -3.82 2.96 -13.04
C GLN A 72 -3.56 1.54 -12.57
N ILE A 73 -3.81 1.29 -11.29
CA ILE A 73 -3.58 0.01 -10.64
C ILE A 73 -4.85 -0.38 -9.89
N LEU A 74 -5.33 -1.60 -10.12
CA LEU A 74 -6.35 -2.21 -9.29
C LEU A 74 -5.67 -2.89 -8.09
N ALA A 75 -5.83 -2.31 -6.90
CA ALA A 75 -5.37 -2.90 -5.65
C ALA A 75 -6.48 -3.76 -5.06
N ILE A 76 -6.15 -4.98 -4.68
CA ILE A 76 -7.08 -5.97 -4.12
C ILE A 76 -6.49 -6.47 -2.81
N SER A 77 -7.22 -6.28 -1.72
CA SER A 77 -6.77 -6.69 -0.39
C SER A 77 -7.72 -7.77 0.16
N ALA A 78 -7.14 -8.87 0.61
CA ALA A 78 -7.84 -10.02 1.17
C ALA A 78 -7.35 -10.26 2.60
N GLY A 79 -8.24 -10.06 3.56
CA GLY A 79 -7.91 -10.14 4.97
C GLY A 79 -9.08 -9.74 5.85
N SER A 80 -8.82 -9.63 7.14
CA SER A 80 -9.80 -9.20 8.15
C SER A 80 -9.17 -8.25 9.15
N PHE A 81 -9.98 -7.35 9.70
CA PHE A 81 -9.57 -6.50 10.79
C PHE A 81 -9.71 -7.20 12.16
N PRO A 82 -8.88 -6.86 13.16
CA PRO A 82 -7.83 -5.84 13.09
C PRO A 82 -6.60 -6.31 12.31
N ASP A 83 -5.96 -5.36 11.65
CA ASP A 83 -4.72 -5.58 10.93
C ASP A 83 -3.58 -4.80 11.61
N VAL A 84 -2.38 -5.37 11.61
CA VAL A 84 -1.17 -4.65 11.98
C VAL A 84 -0.49 -4.22 10.69
N VAL A 85 -0.36 -2.92 10.48
CA VAL A 85 0.37 -2.37 9.33
C VAL A 85 1.65 -1.73 9.83
N ALA A 86 2.77 -2.10 9.24
CA ALA A 86 4.10 -1.63 9.63
C ALA A 86 4.77 -0.84 8.50
N TYR A 87 5.46 0.23 8.89
CA TYR A 87 6.21 1.14 8.04
C TYR A 87 7.67 1.17 8.53
N PRO A 88 8.49 0.16 8.17
CA PRO A 88 9.82 -0.03 8.75
C PRO A 88 10.77 1.15 8.47
N GLU A 89 10.76 1.71 7.27
CA GLU A 89 11.58 2.89 6.92
C GLU A 89 11.19 4.15 7.72
N HIS A 90 9.99 4.16 8.32
CA HIS A 90 9.48 5.28 9.13
C HIS A 90 9.46 4.95 10.63
N GLY A 91 9.88 3.75 11.04
CA GLY A 91 10.02 3.37 12.43
C GLY A 91 8.70 3.20 13.19
N TYR A 92 7.57 2.94 12.54
CA TYR A 92 6.30 2.73 13.26
C TYR A 92 5.42 1.63 12.68
N ALA A 93 4.53 1.11 13.52
CA ALA A 93 3.42 0.27 13.14
C ALA A 93 2.15 0.67 13.90
N TRP A 94 0.99 0.24 13.42
CA TRP A 94 -0.28 0.47 14.09
C TRP A 94 -1.22 -0.73 14.00
N VAL A 95 -2.23 -0.75 14.86
CA VAL A 95 -3.34 -1.71 14.83
C VAL A 95 -4.58 -1.00 14.27
N ALA A 96 -4.95 -1.32 13.05
CA ALA A 96 -6.08 -0.75 12.32
C ALA A 96 -7.31 -1.66 12.40
N THR A 97 -8.51 -1.07 12.47
CA THR A 97 -9.80 -1.78 12.55
C THR A 97 -10.63 -1.65 11.27
N ARG A 98 -10.14 -0.86 10.32
CA ARG A 98 -10.72 -0.59 9.00
C ARG A 98 -9.65 0.03 8.10
N ASP A 99 -9.93 0.07 6.80
CA ASP A 99 -9.17 0.87 5.87
C ASP A 99 -9.33 2.37 6.19
N PRO A 100 -8.29 3.19 5.98
CA PRO A 100 -8.40 4.62 6.18
C PRO A 100 -9.41 5.22 5.20
N ASP A 101 -10.38 5.98 5.74
CA ASP A 101 -11.35 6.75 4.98
C ASP A 101 -11.02 8.25 5.11
N PRO A 102 -10.44 8.89 4.08
CA PRO A 102 -10.07 10.30 4.12
C PRO A 102 -11.25 11.23 4.37
N GLU A 103 -12.44 10.92 3.86
CA GLU A 103 -13.62 11.75 4.06
C GLU A 103 -14.12 11.68 5.50
N LEU A 104 -14.14 10.48 6.07
CA LEU A 104 -14.48 10.28 7.48
C LEU A 104 -13.49 11.03 8.38
N LEU A 105 -12.19 10.90 8.11
CA LEU A 105 -11.13 11.58 8.85
C LEU A 105 -11.24 13.09 8.76
N ALA A 106 -11.50 13.64 7.56
CA ALA A 106 -11.68 15.07 7.35
C ALA A 106 -12.86 15.65 8.14
N ARG A 107 -13.87 14.83 8.46
CA ARG A 107 -15.04 15.20 9.27
C ARG A 107 -14.84 14.94 10.77
N GLY A 108 -13.63 14.57 11.20
CA GLY A 108 -13.30 14.27 12.60
C GLY A 108 -13.85 12.92 13.08
N GLY A 109 -14.13 12.01 12.16
CA GLY A 109 -14.56 10.66 12.49
C GLY A 109 -13.45 9.82 13.11
N ASP A 110 -13.85 8.69 13.68
CA ASP A 110 -12.93 7.73 14.28
C ASP A 110 -11.93 7.21 13.23
N PRO A 111 -10.61 7.36 13.45
CA PRO A 111 -9.59 6.89 12.51
C PRO A 111 -9.51 5.37 12.41
N GLY A 112 -10.14 4.63 13.32
CA GLY A 112 -10.09 3.18 13.34
C GLY A 112 -8.73 2.63 13.77
N ILE A 113 -7.92 3.41 14.48
CA ILE A 113 -6.61 3.00 15.00
C ILE A 113 -6.74 2.70 16.50
N ILE A 114 -6.49 1.45 16.91
CA ILE A 114 -6.49 1.06 18.33
C ILE A 114 -5.22 1.55 19.01
N ALA A 115 -4.07 1.36 18.36
CA ALA A 115 -2.77 1.74 18.89
C ALA A 115 -1.79 2.03 17.75
N ARG A 116 -0.89 3.00 17.96
CA ARG A 116 0.32 3.22 17.16
C ARG A 116 1.53 3.05 18.07
N PHE A 117 2.54 2.34 17.61
CA PHE A 117 3.75 2.06 18.37
C PHE A 117 5.00 2.17 17.48
N GLU A 118 6.13 2.49 18.10
CA GLU A 118 7.41 2.60 17.41
C GLU A 118 8.04 1.22 17.22
N ILE A 119 8.77 1.04 16.12
CA ILE A 119 9.56 -0.15 15.77
C ILE A 119 10.96 0.31 15.31
N PRO A 120 11.98 -0.56 15.29
CA PRO A 120 13.28 -0.21 14.73
C PRO A 120 13.17 0.28 13.27
N ILE A 121 13.95 1.31 12.92
CA ILE A 121 14.10 1.77 11.54
C ILE A 121 15.03 0.82 10.80
N GLU A 122 14.67 0.49 9.56
CA GLU A 122 15.41 -0.39 8.65
C GLU A 122 15.75 0.32 7.35
#